data_AF-A0A1F6CUU4-F1
#
_entry.id   AF-A0A1F6CUU4-F1
#
_cell.length_a   1.000
_cell.length_b   1.000
_cell.length_c   1.000
_cell.angle_alpha   90.00
_cell.angle_beta   90.00
_cell.angle_gamma   90.00
#
_symmetry.space_group_name_H-M   'P 1'
#
loop_
_entity.id
_entity.type
_entity.pdbx_description
1 polymer ?
#
loop_
_entity_poly.entity_id
_entity_poly.type
_entity_poly.pdbx_seq_one_letter_code
_entity_poly.pdbx_strand_id
1 'polypeptide(L)' 'MTKLFEEGIEAVKNLPRARQDVAGEFLLAIAEQNARSYSLSEEQVKEVKRRQQAFKRGKEPYVSDKEMARLWKKLGL' A
#
# COMPACT_ATOMS: atom_id res chain seq x y z
N MET A 1 19.59 14.74 -9.63
CA MET A 1 18.41 14.01 -10.15
C MET A 1 18.90 12.83 -10.97
N THR A 2 18.10 11.79 -11.16
CA THR A 2 18.46 10.72 -12.09
C THR A 2 18.13 11.15 -13.51
N LYS A 3 18.91 10.70 -14.50
CA LYS A 3 18.69 11.01 -15.92
C LYS A 3 17.26 10.66 -16.37
N LEU A 4 16.75 9.51 -15.93
CA LEU A 4 15.39 9.07 -16.24
C LEU A 4 14.31 10.01 -15.67
N PHE A 5 14.52 10.54 -14.46
CA PHE A 5 13.57 11.47 -13.85
C PHE A 5 13.55 12.81 -14.61
N GLU A 6 14.71 13.33 -14.99
CA GLU A 6 14.83 14.55 -15.81
C GLU A 6 14.13 14.38 -17.16
N GLU A 7 14.38 13.28 -17.87
CA GLU A 7 13.72 12.96 -19.13
C GLU A 7 12.20 12.84 -18.97
N GLY A 8 11.72 12.24 -17.87
CA GLY A 8 10.30 12.15 -17.54
C GLY A 8 9.64 13.51 -17.32
N ILE A 9 10.30 14.41 -16.58
CA ILE A 9 9.80 15.78 -16.36
C ILE A 9 9.74 16.56 -17.67
N GLU A 10 10.77 16.46 -18.51
CA GLU A 10 10.77 17.12 -19.83
C GLU A 10 9.69 16.57 -20.76
N ALA A 11 9.43 15.25 -20.74
CA ALA A 11 8.33 14.66 -21.49
C ALA A 11 6.97 15.20 -21.02
N VAL A 12 6.75 15.34 -19.71
CA VAL A 12 5.50 15.85 -19.12
C VAL A 12 5.28 17.33 -19.45
N LYS A 13 6.32 18.17 -19.44
CA LYS A 13 6.22 19.61 -19.76
C LYS A 13 5.60 19.91 -21.13
N ASN A 14 5.75 18.98 -22.07
CA ASN A 14 5.23 19.11 -23.43
C ASN A 14 3.78 18.60 -23.60
N LEU A 15 3.17 18.05 -22.55
CA LEU A 15 1.78 17.57 -22.59
C LEU A 15 0.76 18.71 -22.39
N PRO A 16 -0.53 18.52 -22.72
CA PRO A 16 -1.58 19.46 -22.35
C PRO A 16 -1.67 19.68 -20.83
N ARG A 17 -2.04 20.88 -20.38
CA ARG A 17 -2.08 21.26 -18.94
C ARG A 17 -2.79 20.23 -18.05
N ALA A 18 -3.97 19.77 -18.46
CA ALA A 18 -4.72 18.75 -17.71
C ALA A 18 -3.94 17.44 -17.50
N ARG A 19 -3.05 17.06 -18.43
CA ARG A 19 -2.18 15.89 -18.28
C ARG A 19 -0.95 16.19 -17.43
N GLN A 20 -0.47 17.43 -17.44
CA GLN A 20 0.59 17.88 -16.53
C GLN A 20 0.11 17.87 -15.07
N ASP A 21 -1.12 18.33 -14.82
CA ASP A 21 -1.72 18.35 -13.49
C ASP A 21 -1.83 16.93 -12.92
N VAL A 22 -2.35 15.98 -13.71
CA VAL A 22 -2.39 14.56 -13.32
C VAL A 22 -1.00 14.01 -13.02
N ALA A 23 0.00 14.29 -13.87
CA ALA A 23 1.38 13.85 -13.61
C ALA A 23 1.94 14.47 -12.32
N GLY A 24 1.62 15.73 -12.03
CA GLY A 24 1.97 16.42 -10.79
C GLY A 24 1.35 15.77 -9.55
N GLU A 25 0.07 15.40 -9.62
CA GLU A 25 -0.61 14.66 -8.54
C GLU A 25 0.07 13.33 -8.24
N PHE A 26 0.46 12.57 -9.27
CA PHE A 26 1.21 11.31 -9.09
C PHE A 26 2.58 11.53 -8.43
N LEU A 27 3.32 12.55 -8.86
CA LEU A 27 4.63 12.88 -8.28
C LEU A 27 4.51 13.29 -6.80
N LEU A 28 3.50 14.10 -6.46
CA LEU A 28 3.22 14.49 -5.08
C LEU A 28 2.83 13.27 -4.23
N ALA A 29 1.96 12.40 -4.73
CA ALA A 29 1.57 11.19 -4.01
C ALA A 29 2.76 10.27 -3.72
N ILE A 30 3.69 10.11 -4.67
CA ILE A 30 4.93 9.33 -4.46
C ILE A 30 5.82 9.98 -3.40
N ALA A 31 5.96 11.31 -3.43
CA ALA A 31 6.74 12.04 -2.43
C ALA A 31 6.13 11.90 -1.02
N GLU A 32 4.79 12.00 -0.91
CA GLU A 32 4.07 11.84 0.36
C GLU A 32 4.14 10.42 0.92
N GLN A 33 4.16 9.39 0.07
CA GLN A 33 4.34 7.99 0.51
C GLN A 33 5.70 7.78 1.19
N ASN A 34 6.76 8.42 0.71
CA ASN A 34 8.06 8.39 1.38
C ASN A 34 8.04 9.18 2.71
N ALA A 35 7.28 10.28 2.77
CA ALA A 35 7.13 11.06 4.00
C ALA A 35 6.30 10.32 5.07
N ARG A 36 5.38 9.43 4.67
CA ARG A 36 4.56 8.57 5.53
C ARG A 36 5.03 7.12 5.43
N SER A 37 6.30 6.86 5.69
CA SER A 37 6.83 5.50 5.72
C SER A 37 6.36 4.77 6.99
N TYR A 38 5.11 4.30 6.97
CA TYR A 38 4.66 3.27 7.91
C TYR A 38 5.31 1.94 7.53
N SER A 39 6.56 1.75 7.97
CA SER A 39 7.22 0.46 7.90
C SER A 39 6.89 -0.35 9.15
N LEU A 40 6.67 -1.64 8.95
CA LEU A 40 6.67 -2.57 10.08
C LEU A 40 8.11 -2.67 10.62
N SER A 41 8.25 -2.67 11.94
CA SER A 41 9.52 -3.04 12.56
C SER A 41 9.90 -4.47 12.18
N GLU A 42 11.18 -4.82 12.28
CA GLU A 42 11.63 -6.18 11.99
C GLU A 42 10.90 -7.23 12.84
N GLU A 43 10.59 -6.88 14.09
CA GLU A 43 9.82 -7.74 14.99
C GLU A 43 8.39 -7.94 14.52
N GLN A 44 7.74 -6.86 14.05
CA GLN A 44 6.39 -6.95 13.46
C GLN A 44 6.39 -7.79 12.18
N VAL A 45 7.39 -7.62 11.32
CA VAL A 45 7.57 -8.46 10.11
C VAL A 45 7.77 -9.93 10.50
N LYS A 46 8.58 -10.21 11.52
CA LYS A 46 8.83 -11.56 12.03
C LYS A 46 7.54 -12.19 12.56
N GLU A 47 6.74 -11.44 13.30
CA GLU A 47 5.46 -11.92 13.83
C GLU A 47 4.45 -12.21 12.72
N VAL A 48 4.31 -11.32 11.73
CA VAL A 48 3.45 -11.56 10.56
C VAL A 48 3.85 -12.85 9.85
N LYS A 49 5.16 -13.05 9.60
CA LYS A 49 5.67 -14.27 8.95
C LYS A 49 5.38 -15.51 9.79
N ARG A 50 5.57 -15.44 11.13
CA ARG A 50 5.29 -16.55 12.05
C ARG A 50 3.82 -16.97 11.96
N ARG A 51 2.89 -16.01 12.03
CA ARG A 51 1.45 -16.27 11.95
C ARG A 51 1.01 -16.85 10.62
N GLN A 52 1.50 -16.31 9.50
CA GLN A 52 1.21 -16.87 8.17
C GLN A 52 1.65 -18.33 8.05
N GLN A 53 2.83 -18.68 8.59
CA GLN A 53 3.30 -20.06 8.59
C GLN A 53 2.47 -20.95 9.52
N ALA A 54 2.06 -20.46 10.68
CA ALA A 54 1.20 -21.19 11.60
C ALA A 54 -0.17 -21.49 10.97
N PHE A 55 -0.77 -20.51 10.29
CA PHE A 55 -2.01 -20.67 9.54
C PHE A 55 -1.89 -21.72 8.43
N LYS A 56 -0.86 -21.62 7.58
CA LYS A 56 -0.60 -22.60 6.50
C LYS A 56 -0.45 -24.03 7.02
N ARG A 57 0.05 -24.18 8.25
CA ARG A 57 0.22 -25.48 8.93
C ARG A 57 -1.01 -25.91 9.74
N GLY A 58 -2.11 -25.15 9.69
CA GLY A 58 -3.32 -25.41 10.46
C GLY A 58 -3.15 -25.29 11.98
N LYS A 59 -2.08 -24.60 12.43
CA LYS A 59 -1.73 -24.47 13.86
C LYS A 59 -2.40 -23.28 14.55
N GLU A 60 -2.91 -22.33 13.78
CA GLU A 60 -3.66 -21.18 14.29
C GLU A 60 -4.97 -21.05 13.50
N PRO A 61 -6.14 -21.05 14.18
CA PRO A 61 -7.42 -20.86 13.51
C PRO A 61 -7.59 -19.37 13.16
N TYR A 62 -8.02 -19.12 11.93
CA TYR A 62 -8.57 -17.84 11.51
C TYR A 62 -10.06 -18.01 11.29
N VAL A 63 -10.81 -16.95 11.58
CA VAL A 63 -12.25 -16.92 11.32
C VAL A 63 -12.50 -16.98 9.83
N SER A 64 -13.47 -17.80 9.43
CA SER A 64 -13.97 -17.88 8.07
C SER A 64 -14.69 -16.60 7.65
N ASP A 65 -14.86 -16.41 6.35
CA ASP A 65 -15.64 -15.29 5.81
C ASP A 65 -17.07 -15.25 6.37
N LYS A 66 -17.68 -16.42 6.63
CA LYS A 66 -19.01 -16.51 7.24
C LYS A 66 -19.03 -16.06 8.69
N GLU A 67 -17.96 -16.30 9.44
CA GLU A 67 -17.82 -15.82 10.81
C GLU A 67 -17.56 -14.32 10.84
N MET A 68 -16.74 -13.82 9.92
CA MET A 68 -16.53 -12.38 9.74
C MET A 68 -17.81 -11.67 9.35
N ALA A 69 -18.56 -12.15 8.36
CA ALA A 69 -19.83 -11.55 7.96
C ALA A 69 -20.85 -11.48 9.11
N ARG A 70 -20.89 -12.50 9.97
CA ARG A 70 -21.73 -12.49 11.18
C ARG A 70 -21.28 -11.44 12.19
N LEU A 71 -19.97 -11.28 12.38
CA LEU A 71 -19.41 -10.24 13.24
C LEU A 71 -19.74 -8.84 12.72
N TRP A 72 -19.56 -8.60 11.42
CA TRP A 72 -19.81 -7.28 10.80
C TRP A 72 -21.28 -6.88 10.94
N LYS A 73 -22.20 -7.81 10.64
CA LYS A 73 -23.64 -7.62 10.88
C LYS A 73 -23.96 -7.27 12.34
N LYS A 74 -23.27 -7.88 13.31
CA LYS A 74 -23.44 -7.56 14.74
C LYS A 74 -22.93 -6.15 15.08
N LEU A 75 -21.91 -5.66 14.36
CA LEU A 75 -21.32 -4.34 14.56
C LEU A 75 -21.97 -3.24 13.70
N GLY A 76 -22.93 -3.58 12.84
CA GLY A 76 -23.64 -2.61 11.98
C GLY A 76 -22.86 -2.19 10.73
N LEU A 77 -21.91 -3.01 10.29
CA LEU A 77 -21.13 -2.87 9.04
C LEU A 77 -21.56 -3.90 8.00
#